data_AF-A0A4Y8C850-F1
#
_entry.id   AF-A0A4Y8C850-F1
#
_cell.length_a   1.000
_cell.length_b   1.000
_cell.length_c   1.000
_cell.angle_alpha   90.00
_cell.angle_beta   90.00
_cell.angle_gamma   90.00
#
_symmetry.space_group_name_H-M   'P 1'
#
loop_
_entity.id
_entity.type
_entity.pdbx_description
1 polymer ?
#
loop_
_entity_poly.entity_id
_entity_poly.type
_entity_poly.pdbx_seq_one_letter_code
_entity_poly.pdbx_strand_id
1 'polypeptide(L)'
;THTHIDFTFALMIVLVAVIGSLGIAGVPGSATMAASIMLTGIGFGNNFVMLSLILAIDPIIDMARTASNVSGAMTSALCTAKNLKALDKEIYNS
;
A
#
# COMPACT_ATOMS: atom_id res chain seq x y z
N THR A 1 3.72 -20.53 -15.37
CA THR A 1 2.58 -20.75 -14.45
C THR A 1 1.32 -20.24 -15.13
N HIS A 2 0.38 -21.13 -15.45
CA HIS A 2 -0.93 -20.77 -16.04
C HIS A 2 -1.89 -20.29 -14.95
N THR A 3 -1.56 -19.19 -14.28
CA THR A 3 -2.50 -18.57 -13.34
C THR A 3 -3.41 -17.65 -14.14
N HIS A 4 -4.65 -18.09 -14.31
CA HIS A 4 -5.69 -17.29 -14.93
C HIS A 4 -5.96 -16.09 -14.03
N ILE A 5 -5.67 -14.88 -14.52
CA ILE A 5 -6.07 -13.63 -13.85
C ILE A 5 -7.57 -13.47 -14.08
N ASP A 6 -8.36 -14.18 -13.27
CA ASP A 6 -9.81 -14.04 -13.25
C ASP A 6 -10.23 -12.99 -12.22
N PHE A 7 -11.51 -12.62 -12.24
CA PHE A 7 -12.06 -11.65 -11.30
C PHE A 7 -11.90 -12.11 -9.84
N THR A 8 -12.03 -13.42 -9.60
CA THR A 8 -11.84 -14.03 -8.28
C THR A 8 -10.41 -13.82 -7.77
N PHE A 9 -9.42 -14.04 -8.61
CA PHE A 9 -8.01 -13.83 -8.26
C PHE A 9 -7.70 -12.35 -8.01
N ALA A 10 -8.25 -11.43 -8.81
CA ALA A 10 -8.09 -9.99 -8.56
C ALA A 10 -8.69 -9.57 -7.21
N LEU A 11 -9.89 -10.07 -6.87
CA LEU A 11 -10.53 -9.82 -5.58
C LEU A 11 -9.68 -10.38 -4.43
N MET A 12 -9.14 -11.58 -4.59
CA MET A 12 -8.25 -12.21 -3.60
C MET A 12 -7.01 -11.34 -3.35
N ILE A 13 -6.36 -10.84 -4.40
CA ILE A 13 -5.20 -9.95 -4.27
C ILE A 13 -5.57 -8.71 -3.44
N VAL A 14 -6.69 -8.05 -3.75
CA VAL A 14 -7.12 -6.84 -3.01
C VAL A 14 -7.39 -7.16 -1.55
N LEU A 15 -8.07 -8.27 -1.26
CA LEU A 15 -8.36 -8.69 0.13
C LEU A 15 -7.07 -8.98 0.92
N VAL A 16 -6.17 -9.78 0.35
CA VAL A 16 -4.87 -10.08 0.95
C VAL A 16 -4.07 -8.79 1.14
N ALA A 17 -4.15 -7.85 0.19
CA ALA A 17 -3.43 -6.59 0.27
C ALA A 17 -3.92 -5.68 1.39
N VAL A 18 -5.24 -5.53 1.54
CA VAL A 18 -5.84 -4.72 2.59
C VAL A 18 -5.54 -5.31 3.97
N ILE A 19 -5.75 -6.62 4.14
CA ILE A 19 -5.50 -7.31 5.41
C ILE A 19 -4.00 -7.30 5.76
N GLY A 20 -3.15 -7.60 4.78
CA GLY A 20 -1.70 -7.58 4.94
C GLY A 20 -1.17 -6.20 5.34
N SER A 21 -1.69 -5.13 4.73
CA SER A 21 -1.28 -3.75 5.05
C SER A 21 -1.53 -3.37 6.51
N LEU A 22 -2.54 -3.93 7.17
CA LEU A 22 -2.79 -3.70 8.59
C LEU A 22 -1.74 -4.41 9.47
N GLY A 23 -1.30 -5.60 9.06
CA GLY A 23 -0.33 -6.42 9.82
C GLY A 23 1.11 -5.94 9.76
N ILE A 24 1.46 -5.04 8.83
CA ILE A 24 2.84 -4.56 8.61
C ILE A 24 3.11 -3.25 9.39
N ALA A 25 2.08 -2.64 9.99
CA ALA A 25 2.24 -1.42 10.77
C ALA A 25 3.21 -1.63 11.95
N GLY A 26 4.40 -1.01 11.89
CA GLY A 26 5.40 -1.02 12.97
C GLY A 26 6.52 -2.06 12.85
N VAL A 27 6.60 -2.84 11.76
CA VAL A 27 7.68 -3.82 11.54
C VAL A 27 8.83 -3.20 10.74
N PRO A 28 10.10 -3.30 11.18
CA PRO A 28 11.25 -2.83 10.41
C PRO A 28 11.45 -3.63 9.11
N GLY A 29 11.85 -2.98 8.02
CA GLY A 29 11.97 -3.62 6.70
C GLY A 29 10.64 -3.77 5.97
N SER A 30 9.82 -2.71 5.96
CA SER A 30 8.43 -2.72 5.50
C SER A 30 8.23 -3.28 4.09
N ALA A 31 9.10 -2.99 3.12
CA ALA A 31 8.95 -3.43 1.74
C ALA A 31 9.15 -4.94 1.54
N THR A 32 10.19 -5.52 2.15
CA THR A 32 10.50 -6.96 2.04
C THR A 32 9.46 -7.80 2.77
N MET A 33 9.06 -7.38 3.96
CA MET A 33 8.03 -8.05 4.75
C MET A 33 6.66 -7.97 4.06
N ALA A 34 6.27 -6.80 3.55
CA ALA A 34 5.03 -6.63 2.82
C ALA A 34 4.93 -7.55 1.62
N ALA A 35 5.97 -7.56 0.78
CA ALA A 35 5.96 -8.37 -0.42
C ALA A 35 6.00 -9.88 -0.10
N SER A 36 6.65 -10.28 1.00
CA SER A 36 6.67 -11.68 1.45
C SER A 36 5.29 -12.18 1.89
N ILE A 37 4.57 -11.36 2.65
CA ILE A 37 3.21 -11.65 3.10
C ILE A 37 2.27 -11.72 1.90
N MET A 38 2.38 -10.78 0.97
CA MET A 38 1.56 -10.77 -0.25
C MET A 38 1.77 -12.03 -1.07
N LEU A 39 3.04 -12.35 -1.38
CA LEU A 39 3.40 -13.48 -2.24
C LEU A 39 2.94 -14.81 -1.64
N THR A 40 3.08 -14.97 -0.32
CA THR A 40 2.58 -16.14 0.40
C THR A 40 1.05 -16.16 0.44
N GLY A 41 0.42 -15.02 0.69
CA GLY A 41 -1.03 -14.87 0.82
C GLY A 41 -1.79 -15.18 -0.47
N ILE A 42 -1.17 -14.96 -1.64
CA ILE A 42 -1.75 -15.34 -2.94
C ILE A 42 -1.37 -16.75 -3.42
N GLY A 43 -0.58 -17.51 -2.64
CA GLY A 43 -0.13 -18.86 -2.97
C GLY A 43 1.12 -18.95 -3.85
N PHE A 44 1.86 -17.85 -4.02
CA PHE A 44 3.05 -17.75 -4.87
C PHE A 44 4.36 -17.79 -4.08
N GLY A 45 4.35 -18.29 -2.84
CA GLY A 45 5.53 -18.32 -1.97
C GLY A 45 6.78 -18.93 -2.64
N ASN A 46 6.63 -19.93 -3.51
CA ASN A 46 7.78 -20.55 -4.19
C ASN A 46 8.55 -19.58 -5.12
N ASN A 47 7.98 -18.41 -5.44
CA ASN A 47 8.57 -17.43 -6.36
C ASN A 47 9.31 -16.29 -5.64
N PHE A 48 9.71 -16.47 -4.37
CA PHE A 48 10.46 -15.48 -3.59
C PHE A 48 11.68 -14.91 -4.31
N VAL A 49 12.35 -15.70 -5.16
CA VAL A 49 13.52 -15.24 -5.92
C VAL A 49 13.16 -14.07 -6.84
N MET A 50 11.95 -14.02 -7.41
CA MET A 50 11.52 -12.92 -8.28
C MET A 50 11.34 -11.60 -7.51
N LEU A 51 11.10 -11.66 -6.20
CA LEU A 51 10.98 -10.47 -5.36
C LEU A 51 12.29 -9.68 -5.31
N SER A 52 13.45 -10.36 -5.38
CA SER A 52 14.76 -9.71 -5.34
C SER A 52 14.97 -8.69 -6.47
N LEU A 53 14.38 -8.93 -7.65
CA LEU A 53 14.43 -8.01 -8.79
C LEU A 53 13.62 -6.73 -8.53
N ILE A 54 12.46 -6.87 -7.89
CA ILE A 54 11.60 -5.74 -7.53
C ILE A 54 12.24 -4.95 -6.38
N LEU A 55 12.83 -5.65 -5.41
CA LEU A 55 13.54 -5.01 -4.29
C LEU A 55 14.74 -4.17 -4.75
N ALA A 56 15.36 -4.52 -5.88
CA ALA A 56 16.45 -3.72 -6.46
C ALA A 56 15.99 -2.31 -6.90
N ILE A 57 14.72 -2.14 -7.30
CA ILE A 57 14.14 -0.85 -7.69
C ILE A 57 13.26 -0.22 -6.60
N ASP A 58 13.14 -0.88 -5.45
CA ASP A 58 12.32 -0.44 -4.32
C ASP A 58 12.59 1.01 -3.91
N PRO A 59 13.83 1.55 -3.87
CA PRO A 59 14.05 2.95 -3.47
C PRO A 59 13.28 3.97 -4.30
N ILE A 60 13.06 3.71 -5.60
CA ILE A 60 12.29 4.59 -6.48
C ILE A 60 10.78 4.46 -6.19
N ILE A 61 10.33 3.22 -6.03
CA ILE A 61 8.91 2.90 -5.79
C ILE A 61 8.48 3.37 -4.40
N ASP A 62 9.35 3.25 -3.39
CA ASP A 62 9.09 3.65 -2.02
C ASP A 62 8.93 5.17 -1.88
N MET A 63 9.70 5.95 -2.66
CA MET A 63 9.49 7.41 -2.75
C MET A 63 8.08 7.73 -3.28
N ALA A 64 7.63 7.05 -4.33
CA ALA A 64 6.27 7.24 -4.87
C ALA A 64 5.19 6.82 -3.85
N ARG A 65 5.41 5.69 -3.16
CA ARG A 65 4.52 5.20 -2.10
C ARG A 65 4.41 6.22 -0.96
N THR A 66 5.53 6.76 -0.51
CA THR A 66 5.59 7.77 0.55
C THR A 66 4.87 9.05 0.12
N ALA A 67 5.11 9.54 -1.09
CA ALA A 67 4.44 10.73 -1.62
C ALA A 67 2.91 10.58 -1.70
N SER A 68 2.44 9.42 -2.18
CA SER A 68 1.01 9.10 -2.23
C SER A 68 0.40 9.01 -0.83
N ASN A 69 1.08 8.37 0.13
CA ASN A 69 0.59 8.22 1.49
C ASN A 69 0.48 9.57 2.22
N VAL A 70 1.48 10.44 2.09
CA VAL A 70 1.45 11.79 2.67
C VAL A 70 0.34 12.64 2.02
N SER A 71 0.19 12.59 0.70
CA SER A 71 -0.86 13.31 -0.02
C SER A 71 -2.27 12.84 0.38
N GLY A 72 -2.46 11.52 0.54
CA GLY A 72 -3.70 10.94 1.04
C GLY A 72 -4.00 11.35 2.48
N ALA A 73 -3.00 11.38 3.35
CA ALA A 73 -3.16 11.82 4.74
C ALA A 73 -3.53 13.31 4.85
N MET A 74 -2.93 14.17 4.02
CA MET A 74 -3.33 15.59 3.96
C MET A 74 -4.77 15.75 3.45
N THR A 75 -5.15 14.99 2.42
CA THR A 75 -6.51 15.03 1.86
C THR A 75 -7.56 14.56 2.87
N SER A 76 -7.29 13.47 3.60
CA SER A 76 -8.20 12.96 4.63
C SER A 76 -8.28 13.91 5.83
N ALA A 77 -7.16 14.54 6.21
CA ALA A 77 -7.15 15.59 7.23
C ALA A 77 -8.02 16.78 6.86
N LEU A 78 -7.91 17.30 5.63
CA LEU A 78 -8.75 18.39 5.13
C LEU A 78 -10.24 18.00 5.07
N CYS A 79 -10.54 16.79 4.57
CA CYS A 79 -11.90 16.27 4.55
C CYS A 79 -12.49 16.18 5.97
N THR A 80 -11.71 15.66 6.91
CA THR A 80 -12.11 15.55 8.32
C THR A 80 -12.31 16.92 8.97
N ALA A 81 -11.37 17.85 8.76
CA ALA A 81 -11.46 19.22 9.28
C ALA A 81 -12.71 19.95 8.75
N LYS A 82 -13.05 19.75 7.47
CA LYS A 82 -14.28 20.28 6.87
C LYS A 82 -15.53 19.68 7.54
N ASN A 83 -15.56 18.37 7.76
CA ASN A 83 -16.68 17.68 8.40
C ASN A 83 -16.86 18.10 9.86
N LEU A 84 -15.76 18.33 10.60
CA LEU A 84 -15.78 18.80 11.99
C LEU A 84 -15.99 20.32 12.13
N LYS A 85 -16.12 21.06 11.01
CA LYS A 85 -16.14 22.53 10.99
C LYS A 85 -14.90 23.18 11.64
N ALA A 86 -13.80 22.44 11.70
CA ALA A 86 -12.50 22.87 12.23
C ALA A 86 -11.55 23.39 11.13
N LEU A 87 -12.00 23.40 9.87
CA LEU A 87 -11.21 23.92 8.75
C LEU A 87 -11.22 25.45 8.75
N ASP A 88 -10.03 26.03 8.90
CA ASP A 88 -9.80 27.45 8.66
C ASP A 88 -9.92 27.75 7.15
N LYS A 89 -10.99 28.45 6.78
CA LYS A 89 -11.30 28.76 5.38
C LYS A 89 -10.53 29.98 4.86
N GLU A 90 -10.03 30.83 5.74
CA GLU A 90 -9.24 31.99 5.30
C GLU A 90 -7.88 31.51 4.80
N ILE A 91 -7.23 30.62 5.57
CA ILE A 91 -5.95 29.99 5.18
C ILE A 91 -6.13 29.09 3.95
N TYR A 92 -7.22 28.32 3.88
CA TYR A 92 -7.45 27.40 2.75
C TYR A 92 -7.70 28.08 1.40
N ASN A 93 -8.30 29.28 1.40
CA ASN A 93 -8.62 30.02 0.17
C ASN A 93 -7.61 31.12 -0.17
N SER A 94 -6.54 31.26 0.62
CA SER A 94 -5.42 32.17 0.35
C SER A 94 -4.46 31.56 -0.67
#